data_AF-L0J837-F1
#
_entry.id   AF-L0J837-F1
#
_cell.length_a   1.000
_cell.length_b   1.000
_cell.length_c   1.000
_cell.angle_alpha   90.00
_cell.angle_beta   90.00
_cell.angle_gamma   90.00
#
_symmetry.space_group_name_H-M   'P 1'
#
loop_
_entity.id
_entity.type
_entity.pdbx_description
1 polymer ?
#
loop_
_entity_poly.entity_id
_entity_poly.type
_entity_poly.pdbx_seq_one_letter_code
_entity_poly.pdbx_strand_id
1 'polypeptide(L)'
;MTASEDVIDVKNSDDIVAARQAGHQLARDLGFSLTDVTMIATAISEVARNITSYAGSGAIRVAVAERDGRKALVVRAEDEGPGIVDIERALEDGYSTGRGLGLGLPGARRLMDRLIIESTPGQGTVVEMWKWIPANA
;
A
#
# COMPACT_ATOMS: atom_id res chain seq x y z
N MET A 1 -12.79 12.18 -17.84
CA MET A 1 -13.04 11.75 -16.45
C MET A 1 -11.73 11.90 -15.70
N THR A 2 -11.63 12.89 -14.83
CA THR A 2 -10.52 12.99 -13.87
C THR A 2 -10.56 11.73 -13.01
N ALA A 3 -9.48 10.95 -13.01
CA ALA A 3 -9.39 9.79 -12.14
C ALA A 3 -9.56 10.27 -10.69
N SER A 4 -10.55 9.73 -9.98
CA SER A 4 -10.74 10.00 -8.57
C SER A 4 -9.49 9.54 -7.82
N GLU A 5 -8.90 10.45 -7.08
CA GLU A 5 -7.69 10.22 -6.31
C GLU A 5 -7.97 10.61 -4.87
N ASP A 6 -7.82 9.65 -3.96
CA ASP A 6 -7.95 9.87 -2.53
C ASP A 6 -6.56 9.90 -1.90
N VAL A 7 -6.28 10.97 -1.15
CA VAL A 7 -5.04 11.12 -0.37
C VAL A 7 -5.40 11.17 1.10
N ILE A 8 -4.78 10.29 1.87
CA ILE A 8 -5.00 10.12 3.31
C ILE A 8 -3.68 10.37 4.02
N ASP A 9 -3.63 11.41 4.85
CA ASP A 9 -2.52 11.59 5.79
C ASP A 9 -2.58 10.48 6.85
N VAL A 10 -1.45 9.81 7.11
CA VAL A 10 -1.35 8.70 8.06
C VAL A 10 -0.46 9.10 9.22
N LYS A 11 -1.05 9.23 10.41
CA LYS A 11 -0.37 9.61 11.66
C LYS A 11 -0.75 8.70 12.83
N ASN A 12 -1.93 8.08 12.78
CA ASN A 12 -2.44 7.23 13.85
C ASN A 12 -3.26 6.03 13.29
N SER A 13 -3.83 5.22 14.19
CA SER A 13 -4.60 4.03 13.81
C SER A 13 -5.90 4.31 13.06
N ASP A 14 -6.54 5.45 13.31
CA ASP A 14 -7.79 5.81 12.65
C ASP A 14 -7.54 6.16 11.18
N ASP A 15 -6.39 6.78 10.90
CA ASP A 15 -5.95 7.07 9.53
C ASP A 15 -5.66 5.78 8.74
N ILE A 16 -5.13 4.74 9.39
CA ILE A 16 -4.96 3.42 8.78
C ILE A 16 -6.32 2.85 8.36
N VAL A 17 -7.34 3.01 9.22
CA VAL A 17 -8.70 2.56 8.90
C VAL A 17 -9.26 3.37 7.72
N ALA A 18 -9.06 4.69 7.69
CA ALA A 18 -9.50 5.55 6.59
C ALA A 18 -8.85 5.15 5.25
N ALA A 19 -7.52 4.96 5.21
CA ALA A 19 -6.81 4.54 4.01
C ALA A 19 -7.28 3.16 3.52
N ARG A 20 -7.48 2.22 4.45
CA ARG A 20 -8.05 0.89 4.15
C ARG A 20 -9.44 1.00 3.54
N GLN A 21 -10.31 1.86 4.10
CA GLN A 21 -11.68 2.05 3.61
C GLN A 21 -11.70 2.67 2.21
N ALA A 22 -10.83 3.65 1.93
CA ALA A 22 -10.71 4.25 0.60
C ALA A 22 -10.36 3.21 -0.47
N GLY A 23 -9.32 2.40 -0.24
CA GLY A 23 -8.95 1.34 -1.18
C GLY A 23 -9.98 0.22 -1.29
N HIS A 24 -10.63 -0.15 -0.19
CA HIS A 24 -11.73 -1.11 -0.20
C HIS A 24 -12.90 -0.62 -1.06
N GLN A 25 -13.30 0.65 -0.88
CA GLN A 25 -14.41 1.24 -1.63
C GLN A 25 -14.07 1.35 -3.11
N LEU A 26 -12.90 1.89 -3.45
CA LEU A 26 -12.45 1.98 -4.84
C LEU A 26 -12.36 0.60 -5.50
N ALA A 27 -11.84 -0.41 -4.81
CA ALA A 27 -11.78 -1.77 -5.35
C ALA A 27 -13.18 -2.33 -5.65
N ARG A 28 -14.18 -2.07 -4.80
CA ARG A 28 -15.57 -2.48 -5.07
C ARG A 28 -16.15 -1.76 -6.28
N ASP A 29 -15.91 -0.46 -6.39
CA ASP A 29 -16.43 0.36 -7.49
C ASP A 29 -15.78 -0.02 -8.84
N LEU A 30 -14.57 -0.59 -8.79
CA LEU A 30 -13.85 -1.13 -9.95
C LEU A 30 -14.12 -2.61 -10.23
N GLY A 31 -15.16 -3.21 -9.62
CA GLY A 31 -15.59 -4.57 -9.96
C GLY A 31 -14.63 -5.70 -9.54
N PHE A 32 -13.71 -5.44 -8.60
CA PHE A 32 -12.86 -6.51 -8.06
C PHE A 32 -13.68 -7.56 -7.30
N SER A 33 -13.18 -8.80 -7.26
CA SER A 33 -13.77 -9.86 -6.44
C SER A 33 -13.72 -9.51 -4.95
N LEU A 34 -14.63 -10.06 -4.13
CA LEU A 34 -14.60 -9.84 -2.67
C LEU A 34 -13.27 -10.28 -2.04
N THR A 35 -12.66 -11.33 -2.59
CA THR A 35 -11.32 -11.79 -2.20
C THR A 35 -10.28 -10.71 -2.49
N ASP A 36 -10.26 -10.16 -3.70
CA ASP A 36 -9.30 -9.12 -4.09
C ASP A 36 -9.52 -7.83 -3.31
N VAL A 37 -10.77 -7.42 -3.08
CA VAL A 37 -11.12 -6.28 -2.24
C VAL A 37 -10.52 -6.44 -0.83
N THR A 38 -10.62 -7.64 -0.25
CA THR A 38 -10.03 -7.95 1.06
C THR A 38 -8.51 -7.94 1.02
N MET A 39 -7.90 -8.46 -0.05
CA MET A 39 -6.45 -8.47 -0.24
C MET A 39 -5.89 -7.05 -0.36
N ILE A 40 -6.49 -6.19 -1.19
CA ILE A 40 -6.10 -4.78 -1.38
C ILE A 40 -6.19 -4.03 -0.05
N ALA A 41 -7.33 -4.14 0.64
CA ALA A 41 -7.54 -3.50 1.93
C ALA A 41 -6.50 -3.97 2.99
N THR A 42 -6.13 -5.24 2.96
CA THR A 42 -5.11 -5.80 3.86
C THR A 42 -3.73 -5.25 3.52
N ALA A 43 -3.35 -5.22 2.25
CA ALA A 43 -2.06 -4.68 1.80
C ALA A 43 -1.91 -3.20 2.17
N ILE A 44 -2.96 -2.39 1.98
CA ILE A 44 -2.99 -0.98 2.39
C ILE A 44 -2.75 -0.84 3.90
N SER A 45 -3.39 -1.71 4.70
CA SER A 45 -3.22 -1.70 6.16
C SER A 45 -1.77 -1.98 6.57
N GLU A 46 -1.07 -2.84 5.85
CA GLU A 46 0.35 -3.16 6.14
C GLU A 46 1.27 -1.99 5.80
N VAL A 47 1.13 -1.35 4.63
CA VAL A 47 1.97 -0.17 4.29
C VAL A 47 1.66 1.03 5.18
N ALA A 48 0.40 1.25 5.55
CA ALA A 48 0.01 2.31 6.49
C ALA A 48 0.57 2.09 7.89
N ARG A 49 0.58 0.83 8.37
CA ARG A 49 1.17 0.48 9.66
C ARG A 49 2.68 0.67 9.66
N ASN A 50 3.35 0.41 8.55
CA ASN A 50 4.78 0.68 8.44
C ASN A 50 5.09 2.16 8.60
N ILE A 51 4.31 3.05 7.96
CA ILE A 51 4.44 4.50 8.15
C ILE A 51 4.38 4.86 9.63
N THR A 52 3.32 4.46 10.35
CA THR A 52 3.16 4.84 11.77
C THR A 52 4.18 4.16 12.68
N SER A 53 4.65 2.96 12.34
CA SER A 53 5.58 2.19 13.18
C SER A 53 7.04 2.64 13.03
N TYR A 54 7.46 3.07 11.84
CA TYR A 54 8.86 3.37 11.54
C TYR A 54 9.13 4.85 11.23
N ALA A 55 8.20 5.55 10.59
CA ALA A 55 8.34 6.95 10.21
C ALA A 55 7.55 7.92 11.11
N GLY A 56 6.53 7.42 11.81
CA GLY A 56 5.63 8.21 12.65
C GLY A 56 4.52 8.90 11.87
N SER A 57 4.81 9.41 10.67
CA SER A 57 3.80 9.99 9.77
C SER A 57 4.16 9.86 8.30
N GLY A 58 3.15 9.93 7.44
CA GLY A 58 3.28 9.89 5.99
C GLY A 58 1.92 10.08 5.32
N ALA A 59 1.81 9.67 4.06
CA ALA A 59 0.58 9.74 3.29
C ALA A 59 0.35 8.47 2.47
N ILE A 60 -0.91 8.13 2.27
CA ILE A 60 -1.34 7.09 1.33
C ILE A 60 -2.23 7.72 0.27
N ARG A 61 -1.86 7.49 -0.98
CA ARG A 61 -2.61 7.87 -2.17
C ARG A 61 -3.19 6.63 -2.82
N VAL A 62 -4.48 6.66 -3.10
CA VAL A 62 -5.22 5.58 -3.76
C VAL A 62 -5.86 6.14 -5.02
N ALA A 63 -5.53 5.56 -6.18
CA ALA A 63 -6.00 6.06 -7.47
C ALA A 63 -6.12 4.97 -8.52
N VAL A 64 -6.79 5.29 -9.63
CA VAL A 64 -6.73 4.49 -10.86
C VAL A 64 -5.68 5.09 -11.79
N ALA A 65 -4.69 4.29 -12.18
CA ALA A 65 -3.69 4.70 -13.15
C ALA A 65 -3.34 3.56 -14.11
N GLU A 66 -2.78 3.91 -15.26
CA GLU A 66 -2.17 2.91 -16.15
C GLU A 66 -0.82 2.48 -15.61
N ARG A 67 -0.58 1.18 -15.62
CA ARG A 67 0.72 0.54 -15.42
C ARG A 67 0.86 -0.48 -16.55
N ASP A 68 2.05 -0.68 -17.12
CA ASP A 68 2.30 -1.72 -18.15
C ASP A 68 1.21 -1.85 -19.25
N GLY A 69 0.62 -0.73 -19.68
CA GLY A 69 -0.46 -0.70 -20.70
C GLY A 69 -1.84 -1.19 -20.25
N ARG A 70 -2.08 -1.34 -18.95
CA ARG A 70 -3.36 -1.78 -18.36
C ARG A 70 -3.79 -0.85 -17.23
N LYS A 71 -5.10 -0.66 -17.01
CA LYS A 71 -5.59 0.10 -15.86
C LYS A 71 -5.43 -0.72 -14.57
N ALA A 72 -4.99 -0.06 -13.51
CA ALA A 72 -4.80 -0.66 -12.19
C ALA A 72 -5.36 0.23 -11.09
N LEU A 73 -5.74 -0.39 -9.97
CA LEU A 73 -5.83 0.30 -8.69
C LEU A 73 -4.41 0.40 -8.15
N VAL A 74 -3.91 1.62 -8.00
CA VAL A 74 -2.57 1.94 -7.52
C VAL A 74 -2.67 2.53 -6.12
N VAL A 75 -1.85 2.01 -5.22
CA VAL A 75 -1.63 2.54 -3.88
C VAL A 75 -0.18 3.00 -3.79
N ARG A 76 0.01 4.25 -3.39
CA ARG A 76 1.32 4.83 -3.15
C ARG A 76 1.39 5.32 -1.70
N ALA A 77 2.29 4.75 -0.93
CA ALA A 77 2.55 5.08 0.46
C ALA A 77 3.91 5.80 0.55
N GLU A 78 3.94 6.98 1.15
CA GLU A 78 5.14 7.84 1.20
C GLU A 78 5.35 8.37 2.62
N ASP A 79 6.59 8.33 3.10
CA ASP A 79 7.01 8.91 4.37
C ASP A 79 8.38 9.58 4.26
N GLU A 80 8.69 10.46 5.22
CA GLU A 80 9.98 11.12 5.38
C GLU A 80 10.77 10.54 6.58
N GLY A 81 10.55 9.26 6.87
CA GLY A 81 11.15 8.56 8.00
C GLY A 81 12.63 8.21 7.80
N PRO A 82 13.17 7.28 8.63
CA PRO A 82 14.58 6.89 8.57
C PRO A 82 14.95 6.12 7.30
N GLY A 83 13.99 5.71 6.47
CA GLY A 83 14.22 4.84 5.32
C GLY A 83 14.54 3.39 5.70
N ILE A 84 14.76 2.55 4.69
CA ILE A 84 15.07 1.13 4.77
C ILE A 84 16.51 0.94 4.26
N VAL A 85 17.40 0.48 5.13
CA VAL A 85 18.83 0.28 4.81
C VAL A 85 19.04 -0.89 3.84
N ASP A 86 18.30 -1.98 4.04
CA ASP A 86 18.40 -3.20 3.24
C ASP A 86 16.99 -3.63 2.81
N ILE A 87 16.61 -3.24 1.60
CA ILE A 87 15.28 -3.50 1.03
C ILE A 87 15.09 -4.99 0.76
N GLU A 88 16.13 -5.69 0.30
CA GLU A 88 16.05 -7.13 0.01
C GLU A 88 15.71 -7.89 1.30
N ARG A 89 16.42 -7.59 2.38
CA ARG A 89 16.15 -8.14 3.69
C ARG A 89 14.77 -7.77 4.24
N ALA A 90 14.31 -6.53 4.01
CA ALA A 90 12.97 -6.10 4.40
C ALA A 90 11.83 -6.86 3.66
N LEU A 91 12.15 -7.50 2.53
CA LEU A 91 11.24 -8.32 1.74
C LEU A 91 11.37 -9.83 2.02
N GLU A 92 12.28 -10.25 2.90
CA GLU A 92 12.43 -11.65 3.32
C GLU A 92 11.30 -12.08 4.26
N ASP A 93 10.82 -13.31 4.08
CA ASP A 93 9.81 -13.89 4.95
C ASP A 93 10.35 -14.13 6.36
N GLY A 94 9.56 -13.76 7.36
CA GLY A 94 9.96 -13.84 8.77
C GLY A 94 10.79 -12.66 9.27
N TYR A 95 11.23 -11.76 8.39
CA TYR A 95 11.81 -10.47 8.78
C TYR A 95 10.68 -9.50 9.15
N SER A 96 10.17 -9.64 10.39
CA SER A 96 9.26 -8.68 11.00
C SER A 96 9.95 -8.01 12.18
N THR A 97 10.10 -6.70 12.12
CA THR A 97 10.56 -5.87 13.24
C THR A 97 9.41 -5.29 14.07
N GLY A 98 8.13 -5.67 13.84
CA GLY A 98 6.95 -5.02 14.43
C GLY A 98 5.77 -5.91 14.86
N ARG A 99 4.88 -5.35 15.71
CA ARG A 99 3.65 -5.99 16.28
C ARG A 99 2.43 -5.92 15.33
N GLY A 100 2.54 -6.42 14.10
CA GLY A 100 1.42 -6.51 13.14
C GLY A 100 0.79 -7.90 13.06
N LEU A 101 -0.14 -8.12 12.11
CA LEU A 101 -0.71 -9.44 11.77
C LEU A 101 0.33 -10.45 11.21
N GLY A 102 1.62 -10.14 11.31
CA GLY A 102 2.73 -10.98 10.87
C GLY A 102 2.96 -11.00 9.35
N LEU A 103 2.33 -10.09 8.59
CA LEU A 103 2.41 -10.09 7.12
C LEU A 103 3.42 -9.08 6.57
N GLY A 104 3.47 -7.84 7.07
CA GLY A 104 4.50 -6.85 6.71
C GLY A 104 4.57 -6.54 5.20
N LEU A 105 5.70 -5.97 4.75
CA LEU A 105 5.98 -5.74 3.33
C LEU A 105 5.96 -7.02 2.48
N PRO A 106 6.51 -8.17 2.93
CA PRO A 106 6.42 -9.42 2.18
C PRO A 106 4.96 -9.85 1.92
N GLY A 107 4.10 -9.66 2.91
CA GLY A 107 2.67 -9.94 2.82
C GLY A 107 1.95 -9.02 1.86
N ALA A 108 2.19 -7.69 1.94
CA ALA A 108 1.64 -6.75 0.97
C ALA A 108 2.03 -7.11 -0.48
N ARG A 109 3.30 -7.50 -0.69
CA ARG A 109 3.80 -7.96 -2.00
C ARG A 109 3.07 -9.21 -2.53
N ARG A 110 2.64 -10.13 -1.66
CA ARG A 110 1.88 -11.33 -2.06
C ARG A 110 0.42 -11.06 -2.39
N LEU A 111 -0.17 -10.02 -1.80
CA LEU A 111 -1.59 -9.69 -1.94
C LEU A 111 -1.88 -8.84 -3.20
N MET A 112 -0.86 -8.13 -3.66
CA MET A 112 -0.91 -7.26 -4.84
C MET A 112 -0.23 -7.94 -6.04
N ASP A 113 -0.46 -7.44 -7.25
CA ASP A 113 0.13 -8.03 -8.45
C ASP A 113 1.60 -7.57 -8.63
N ARG A 114 1.90 -6.37 -8.15
CA ARG A 114 3.23 -5.75 -8.13
C ARG A 114 3.38 -4.85 -6.92
N LEU A 115 4.62 -4.75 -6.45
CA LEU A 115 5.05 -3.85 -5.39
C LEU A 115 6.49 -3.41 -5.68
N ILE A 116 6.73 -2.11 -5.62
CA ILE A 116 8.02 -1.44 -5.78
C ILE A 116 8.29 -0.66 -4.49
N ILE A 117 9.54 -0.68 -4.05
CA ILE A 117 10.01 0.10 -2.90
C ILE A 117 11.18 0.96 -3.36
N GLU A 118 11.09 2.25 -3.11
CA GLU A 118 12.18 3.19 -3.21
C GLU A 118 12.45 3.73 -1.81
N SER A 119 13.66 3.58 -1.31
CA SER A 119 14.00 4.08 0.02
C SER A 119 15.45 4.50 0.06
N THR A 120 15.71 5.62 0.74
CA THR A 120 17.06 6.10 0.99
C THR A 120 17.22 6.35 2.48
N PRO A 121 18.25 5.79 3.14
CA PRO A 121 18.50 6.03 4.56
C PRO A 121 18.53 7.53 4.90
N GLY A 122 17.69 7.92 5.85
CA GLY A 122 17.52 9.30 6.31
C GLY A 122 16.67 10.21 5.42
N GLN A 123 16.07 9.70 4.33
CA GLN A 123 15.21 10.48 3.43
C GLN A 123 13.79 9.93 3.30
N GLY A 124 13.49 8.80 3.95
CA GLY A 124 12.18 8.18 3.95
C GLY A 124 12.00 7.02 2.98
N THR A 125 10.75 6.63 2.80
CA THR A 125 10.35 5.45 2.02
C THR A 125 9.15 5.76 1.16
N VAL A 126 9.19 5.22 -0.06
CA VAL A 126 8.08 5.18 -0.99
C VAL A 126 7.79 3.72 -1.29
N VAL A 127 6.56 3.28 -1.06
CA VAL A 127 6.05 1.98 -1.48
C VAL A 127 4.92 2.20 -2.47
N GLU A 128 5.11 1.75 -3.71
CA GLU A 128 4.05 1.73 -4.72
C GLU A 128 3.64 0.29 -5.00
N MET A 129 2.35 -0.01 -4.90
CA MET A 129 1.81 -1.32 -5.20
C MET A 129 0.52 -1.20 -5.99
N TRP A 130 0.23 -2.18 -6.84
CA TRP A 130 -0.97 -2.14 -7.65
C TRP A 130 -1.56 -3.51 -7.94
N LYS A 131 -2.85 -3.49 -8.25
CA LYS A 131 -3.61 -4.64 -8.71
C LYS A 131 -4.33 -4.28 -10.01
N TRP A 132 -4.23 -5.14 -11.02
CA TRP A 132 -4.84 -4.89 -12.31
C TRP A 132 -6.36 -4.95 -12.20
N ILE A 133 -7.03 -3.94 -12.77
CA ILE A 133 -8.48 -3.95 -12.84
C ILE A 133 -8.89 -5.13 -13.74
N PRO A 134 -9.86 -5.97 -13.32
CA PRO A 134 -10.34 -7.07 -14.12
C PRO A 134 -10.81 -6.58 -15.50
N ALA A 135 -10.51 -7.35 -16.56
CA ALA A 135 -10.87 -6.96 -17.93
C ALA A 135 -12.40 -6.88 -18.18
N ASN A 136 -13.20 -7.44 -17.27
CA ASN A 136 -14.65 -7.51 -17.35
C ASN A 136 -15.36 -6.66 -16.29
N ALA A 137 -14.64 -5.74 -15.65
CA ALA A 137 -15.18 -4.80 -14.67
C ALA A 137 -15.94 -3.64 -15.32
#